data_AF-A0A391NTY2-F1
#
_entry.id   AF-A0A391NTY2-F1
#
_cell.length_a   1.000
_cell.length_b   1.000
_cell.length_c   1.000
_cell.angle_alpha   90.00
_cell.angle_beta   90.00
_cell.angle_gamma   90.00
#
_symmetry.space_group_name_H-M   'P 1'
#
loop_
_entity.id
_entity.type
_entity.pdbx_description
1 polymer ?
#
loop_
_entity_poly.entity_id
_entity_poly.type
_entity_poly.pdbx_seq_one_letter_code
_entity_poly.pdbx_strand_id
1 'polypeptide(L)'
;DEWIMPFDVIEIIEIPELGSCAAKTACEQLGVKDQYDSANLKQAKQMCYLRGFYEGVMLVEEYKGMPVQEAKEIVKAKMVKEGDAFIYSEPEDLILSRSGSRCVVASVNQWYLDYGAEDWKNRCLEHMGVSHTVCMCC
;
A
#
# COMPACT_ATOMS: atom_id res chain seq x y z
N ASP A 1 10.44 31.53 4.19
CA ASP A 1 10.30 31.53 2.72
C ASP A 1 11.24 30.57 2.02
N GLU A 2 12.55 30.61 2.27
CA GLU A 2 13.52 29.70 1.62
C GLU A 2 13.24 28.20 1.79
N TRP A 3 12.60 27.78 2.88
CA TRP A 3 12.32 26.36 3.16
C TRP A 3 11.01 25.84 2.58
N ILE A 4 10.25 26.66 1.85
CA ILE A 4 8.91 26.32 1.36
C ILE A 4 8.73 26.75 -0.10
N MET A 5 9.03 28.01 -0.41
CA MET A 5 8.78 28.61 -1.72
C MET A 5 9.53 27.98 -2.91
N PRO A 6 10.77 27.47 -2.77
CA PRO A 6 11.50 26.94 -3.93
C PRO A 6 11.17 25.48 -4.24
N PHE A 7 10.31 24.82 -3.46
CA PHE A 7 10.00 23.40 -3.64
C PHE A 7 8.71 23.24 -4.43
N ASP A 8 8.86 23.02 -5.74
CA ASP A 8 7.77 22.66 -6.63
C ASP A 8 7.49 21.14 -6.61
N VAL A 9 6.29 20.77 -7.06
CA VAL A 9 5.87 19.37 -7.16
C VAL A 9 6.65 18.67 -8.26
N ILE A 10 7.31 17.57 -7.90
CA ILE A 10 8.06 16.73 -8.85
C ILE A 10 7.13 15.68 -9.43
N GLU A 11 7.12 15.59 -10.76
CA GLU A 11 6.35 14.59 -11.50
C GLU A 11 7.06 13.23 -11.46
N ILE A 12 6.43 12.23 -10.86
CA ILE A 12 7.03 10.89 -10.67
C ILE A 12 6.20 9.81 -11.37
N ILE A 13 4.88 9.93 -11.29
CA ILE A 13 3.91 8.95 -11.79
C ILE A 13 2.90 9.68 -12.67
N GLU A 14 2.68 9.18 -13.87
CA GLU A 14 1.59 9.60 -14.74
C GLU A 14 0.41 8.65 -14.57
N ILE A 15 -0.78 9.21 -14.30
CA ILE A 15 -2.03 8.48 -14.27
C ILE A 15 -2.89 9.00 -15.42
N PRO A 16 -3.36 8.15 -16.37
CA PRO A 16 -4.06 8.61 -17.57
C PRO A 16 -5.25 9.56 -17.33
N GLU A 17 -6.00 9.38 -16.24
CA GLU A 17 -7.15 10.23 -15.92
C GLU A 17 -6.84 11.46 -15.05
N LEU A 18 -5.71 11.48 -14.33
CA LEU A 18 -5.40 12.52 -13.33
C LEU A 18 -4.14 13.35 -13.70
N GLY A 19 -3.37 12.90 -14.68
CA GLY A 19 -2.14 13.50 -15.17
C GLY A 19 -0.90 13.15 -14.34
N SER A 20 0.19 13.88 -14.60
CA SER A 20 1.48 13.79 -13.90
C SER A 20 1.44 14.29 -12.44
N CYS A 21 0.51 15.19 -12.14
CA CYS A 21 0.30 15.79 -10.82
C CYS A 21 -1.02 15.33 -10.18
N ALA A 22 -1.25 14.01 -10.11
CA ALA A 22 -2.53 13.44 -9.72
C ALA A 22 -3.09 13.95 -8.38
N ALA A 23 -2.24 14.13 -7.37
CA ALA A 23 -2.66 14.64 -6.07
C ALA A 23 -3.21 16.08 -6.13
N LYS A 24 -2.56 16.96 -6.92
CA LYS A 24 -3.01 18.34 -7.11
C LYS A 24 -4.34 18.37 -7.86
N THR A 25 -4.43 17.63 -8.96
CA THR A 25 -5.66 17.51 -9.76
C THR A 25 -6.83 16.97 -8.91
N ALA A 26 -6.60 15.95 -8.08
CA ALA A 26 -7.64 15.39 -7.22
C ALA A 26 -8.10 16.38 -6.12
N CYS A 27 -7.17 17.12 -5.51
CA CYS A 27 -7.52 18.15 -4.52
C CYS A 27 -8.32 19.30 -5.15
N GLU A 28 -7.98 19.72 -6.36
CA GLU A 28 -8.70 20.76 -7.12
C GLU A 28 -10.11 20.29 -7.49
N GLN A 29 -10.26 19.05 -7.96
CA GLN A 29 -11.57 18.46 -8.31
C GLN A 29 -12.51 18.34 -7.11
N LEU A 30 -11.98 18.00 -5.94
CA LEU A 30 -12.75 17.85 -4.69
C LEU A 30 -12.90 19.17 -3.91
N GLY A 31 -12.26 20.25 -4.37
CA GLY A 31 -12.37 21.59 -3.76
C GLY A 31 -11.73 21.70 -2.37
N VAL A 32 -10.67 20.93 -2.11
CA VAL A 32 -9.96 20.94 -0.81
C VAL A 32 -9.26 22.28 -0.61
N LYS A 33 -9.61 23.01 0.46
CA LYS A 33 -9.03 24.32 0.78
C LYS A 33 -7.95 24.27 1.85
N ASP A 34 -8.09 23.34 2.80
CA ASP A 34 -7.20 23.22 3.94
C ASP A 34 -6.97 21.75 4.30
N GLN A 35 -5.96 21.52 5.14
CA GLN A 35 -5.56 20.19 5.61
C GLN A 35 -6.54 19.55 6.60
N TYR A 36 -7.56 20.28 7.07
CA TYR A 36 -8.51 19.80 8.08
C TYR A 36 -9.74 19.13 7.44
N ASP A 37 -9.93 19.28 6.13
CA ASP A 37 -10.97 18.60 5.37
C ASP A 37 -10.67 17.11 5.17
N SER A 38 -10.73 16.37 6.29
CA SER A 38 -10.36 14.96 6.36
C SER A 38 -11.25 14.04 5.50
N ALA A 39 -12.48 14.45 5.18
CA ALA A 39 -13.40 13.67 4.37
C ALA A 39 -12.98 13.70 2.89
N ASN A 40 -12.82 14.90 2.34
CA ASN A 40 -12.41 15.08 0.94
C ASN A 40 -10.97 14.59 0.71
N LEU A 41 -10.07 14.80 1.68
CA LEU A 41 -8.69 14.28 1.60
C LEU A 41 -8.63 12.75 1.61
N LYS A 42 -9.47 12.06 2.38
CA LYS A 42 -9.53 10.60 2.36
C LYS A 42 -10.00 10.08 1.00
N GLN A 43 -11.01 10.72 0.41
CA GLN A 43 -11.50 10.36 -0.93
C GLN A 43 -10.43 10.62 -2.01
N ALA A 44 -9.78 11.79 -1.97
CA ALA A 44 -8.69 12.14 -2.88
C ALA A 44 -7.55 11.11 -2.80
N LYS A 45 -7.14 10.77 -1.56
CA LYS A 45 -6.09 9.78 -1.29
C LYS A 45 -6.48 8.42 -1.84
N GLN A 46 -7.67 7.93 -1.55
CA GLN A 46 -8.11 6.61 -2.00
C GLN A 46 -8.13 6.53 -3.54
N MET A 47 -8.67 7.56 -4.20
CA MET A 47 -8.73 7.63 -5.66
C MET A 47 -7.34 7.61 -6.28
N CYS A 48 -6.44 8.48 -5.83
CA CYS A 48 -5.07 8.56 -6.36
C CYS A 48 -4.27 7.28 -6.07
N TYR A 49 -4.43 6.70 -4.88
CA TYR A 49 -3.67 5.53 -4.46
C TYR A 49 -4.07 4.27 -5.24
N LEU A 50 -5.38 4.02 -5.38
CA LEU A 50 -5.86 2.86 -6.13
C LEU A 50 -5.48 2.98 -7.62
N ARG A 51 -5.79 4.12 -8.24
CA ARG A 51 -5.50 4.32 -9.67
C ARG A 51 -4.01 4.36 -9.96
N GLY A 52 -3.23 5.03 -9.12
CA GLY A 52 -1.78 5.08 -9.26
C GLY A 52 -1.11 3.72 -9.13
N PHE A 53 -1.70 2.79 -8.39
CA PHE A 53 -1.17 1.43 -8.28
C PHE A 53 -1.40 0.59 -9.54
N TYR A 54 -2.59 0.65 -10.13
CA TYR A 54 -2.97 -0.20 -11.27
C TYR A 54 -2.67 0.42 -12.64
N GLU A 55 -2.90 1.73 -12.79
CA GLU A 55 -2.82 2.45 -14.06
C GLU A 55 -1.64 3.41 -14.12
N GLY A 56 -0.93 3.59 -12.99
CA GLY A 56 0.20 4.50 -12.91
C GLY A 56 1.41 4.01 -13.70
N VAL A 57 2.00 4.92 -14.48
CA VAL A 57 3.23 4.71 -15.23
C VAL A 57 4.34 5.59 -14.67
N MET A 58 5.52 5.02 -14.46
CA MET A 58 6.67 5.75 -13.94
C MET A 58 7.26 6.69 -14.99
N LEU A 59 7.58 7.94 -14.60
CA LEU A 59 8.20 8.96 -15.46
C LEU A 59 9.70 9.11 -15.26
N VAL A 60 10.23 8.63 -14.12
CA VAL A 60 11.65 8.74 -13.75
C VAL A 60 12.51 7.95 -14.75
N GLU A 61 13.58 8.56 -15.28
CA GLU A 61 14.41 7.97 -16.36
C GLU A 61 14.87 6.52 -16.09
N GLU A 62 15.22 6.18 -14.85
CA GLU A 62 15.63 4.80 -14.49
C GLU A 62 14.49 3.78 -14.60
N TYR A 63 13.23 4.21 -14.42
CA TYR A 63 12.05 3.33 -14.42
C TYR A 63 11.00 3.71 -15.47
N LYS A 64 11.39 4.53 -16.46
CA LYS A 64 10.46 5.20 -17.36
C LYS A 64 9.63 4.20 -18.16
N GLY A 65 8.31 4.38 -18.14
CA GLY A 65 7.36 3.53 -18.86
C GLY A 65 7.00 2.22 -18.16
N MET A 66 7.60 1.90 -17.01
CA MET A 66 7.21 0.72 -16.23
C MET A 66 5.94 0.97 -15.41
N PRO A 67 5.07 -0.04 -15.25
CA PRO A 67 3.92 0.05 -14.36
C PRO A 67 4.38 0.14 -12.91
N VAL A 68 3.68 0.96 -12.11
CA VAL A 68 4.01 1.17 -10.69
C VAL A 68 4.02 -0.13 -9.89
N GLN A 69 3.15 -1.09 -10.23
CA GLN A 69 3.08 -2.39 -9.57
C GLN A 69 4.42 -3.16 -9.63
N GLU A 70 5.12 -3.10 -10.76
CA GLU A 70 6.42 -3.76 -10.94
C GLU A 70 7.56 -2.91 -10.37
N ALA A 71 7.55 -1.60 -10.66
CA ALA A 71 8.60 -0.68 -10.23
C ALA A 71 8.73 -0.61 -8.70
N LYS A 72 7.61 -0.72 -7.97
CA LYS A 72 7.58 -0.67 -6.50
C LYS A 72 8.52 -1.68 -5.84
N GLU A 73 8.50 -2.94 -6.28
CA GLU A 73 9.33 -3.99 -5.67
C GLU A 73 10.81 -3.82 -6.05
N ILE A 74 11.10 -3.36 -7.27
CA ILE A 74 12.47 -3.10 -7.73
C ILE A 74 13.10 -1.94 -6.95
N VAL A 75 12.39 -0.82 -6.84
CA VAL A 75 12.86 0.37 -6.10
C VAL A 75 13.06 0.03 -4.63
N LYS A 76 12.11 -0.68 -4.00
CA LYS A 76 12.24 -1.15 -2.62
C LYS A 76 13.49 -2.02 -2.43
N ALA A 77 13.72 -2.99 -3.31
CA ALA A 77 14.90 -3.85 -3.24
C ALA A 77 16.20 -3.07 -3.43
N LYS A 78 16.23 -2.09 -4.35
CA LYS A 78 17.39 -1.21 -4.58
C LYS A 78 17.72 -0.39 -3.34
N MET A 79 16.74 0.33 -2.76
CA MET A 79 16.96 1.17 -1.58
C MET A 79 17.43 0.36 -0.36
N VAL A 80 16.88 -0.84 -0.16
CA VAL A 80 17.32 -1.74 0.92
C VAL A 80 18.75 -2.24 0.69
N LYS A 81 19.12 -2.52 -0.57
CA LYS A 81 20.47 -2.95 -0.94
C LYS A 81 21.51 -1.84 -0.79
N GLU A 82 21.14 -0.59 -1.08
CA GLU A 82 22.00 0.59 -0.95
C GLU A 82 22.13 1.07 0.51
N GLY A 83 21.25 0.60 1.40
CA GLY A 83 21.25 0.95 2.82
C GLY A 83 20.46 2.22 3.15
N ASP A 84 19.77 2.80 2.16
CA ASP A 84 18.92 3.99 2.31
C ASP A 84 17.54 3.67 2.90
N ALA A 85 17.15 2.39 2.93
CA ALA A 85 15.89 1.92 3.51
C ALA A 85 16.07 0.60 4.28
N PHE A 86 15.15 0.33 5.22
CA PHE A 86 15.05 -0.94 5.92
C PHE A 86 13.59 -1.39 6.01
N ILE A 87 13.38 -2.70 6.17
CA ILE A 87 12.03 -3.26 6.29
C ILE A 87 11.52 -3.01 7.71
N TYR A 88 10.42 -2.27 7.81
CA TYR A 88 9.68 -2.05 9.03
C TYR A 88 8.33 -2.78 8.95
N SER A 89 7.89 -3.37 10.05
CA SER A 89 6.64 -4.12 10.12
C SER A 89 5.88 -3.73 11.37
N GLU A 90 4.60 -3.39 11.20
CA GLU A 90 3.70 -3.00 12.27
C GLU A 90 2.36 -3.72 12.14
N PRO A 91 1.64 -3.94 13.25
CA PRO A 91 0.27 -4.42 13.19
C PRO A 91 -0.62 -3.43 12.42
N GLU A 92 -1.53 -3.94 11.58
CA GLU A 92 -2.48 -3.10 10.83
C GLU A 92 -3.35 -2.25 11.77
N ASP A 93 -3.77 -2.82 12.89
CA ASP A 93 -4.60 -2.18 13.90
C ASP A 93 -4.00 -2.31 15.32
N LEU A 94 -4.59 -1.58 16.27
CA LEU A 94 -4.24 -1.71 17.68
C LEU A 94 -4.63 -3.10 18.20
N ILE A 95 -3.63 -3.95 18.42
CA ILE A 95 -3.80 -5.27 19.05
C ILE A 95 -3.43 -5.17 20.53
N LEU A 96 -4.35 -5.58 21.40
CA LEU A 96 -4.14 -5.67 22.84
C LEU A 96 -4.02 -7.14 23.25
N SER A 97 -2.98 -7.45 24.02
CA SER A 97 -2.80 -8.76 24.66
C SER A 97 -3.83 -8.99 25.77
N ARG A 98 -3.98 -10.24 26.21
CA ARG A 98 -4.84 -10.58 27.36
C ARG A 98 -4.43 -9.87 28.65
N SER A 99 -3.15 -9.49 28.79
CA SER A 99 -2.63 -8.72 29.92
C SER A 99 -2.82 -7.20 29.77
N GLY A 100 -3.46 -6.73 28.70
CA GLY A 100 -3.70 -5.31 28.44
C GLY A 100 -2.52 -4.56 27.82
N SER A 101 -1.42 -5.25 27.51
CA SER A 101 -0.25 -4.66 26.83
C SER A 101 -0.49 -4.54 25.32
N ARG A 102 -0.04 -3.46 24.68
CA ARG A 102 -0.07 -3.28 23.22
C ARG A 102 0.91 -4.25 22.54
N CYS A 103 0.41 -5.03 21.60
CA CYS A 103 1.22 -5.96 20.83
C CYS A 103 2.02 -5.24 19.73
N VAL A 104 3.16 -5.82 19.39
CA VAL A 104 4.07 -5.36 18.33
C VAL A 104 4.46 -6.56 17.45
N VAL A 105 4.89 -6.31 16.22
CA VAL A 105 5.46 -7.34 15.37
C VAL A 105 6.92 -7.57 15.80
N ALA A 106 7.29 -8.83 16.02
CA ALA A 106 8.64 -9.21 16.39
C ALA A 106 9.16 -10.30 15.44
N SER A 107 10.37 -10.10 14.93
CA SER A 107 11.09 -11.14 14.18
C SER A 107 11.82 -12.02 15.20
N VAL A 108 11.24 -13.18 15.50
CA VAL A 108 11.75 -14.13 16.49
C VAL A 108 11.85 -15.53 15.88
N ASN A 109 12.84 -16.29 16.33
CA ASN A 109 12.97 -17.70 15.99
C ASN A 109 11.87 -18.48 16.71
N GLN A 110 10.84 -18.88 15.98
CA GLN A 110 9.72 -19.64 16.51
C GLN A 110 9.40 -20.83 15.60
N TRP A 111 8.90 -21.91 16.20
CA TRP A 111 8.29 -22.99 15.44
C TRP A 111 6.94 -22.54 14.91
N TYR A 112 6.67 -22.75 13.63
CA TYR A 112 5.40 -22.43 12.99
C TYR A 112 4.96 -23.60 12.11
N LEU A 113 3.66 -23.66 11.83
CA LEU A 113 3.08 -24.60 10.88
C LEU A 113 3.07 -23.95 9.51
N ASP A 114 3.63 -24.63 8.51
CA ASP A 114 3.67 -24.14 7.13
C ASP A 114 2.33 -24.39 6.43
N TYR A 115 1.38 -23.50 6.67
CA TYR A 115 0.09 -23.49 5.94
C TYR A 115 0.22 -22.98 4.49
N GLY A 116 1.40 -22.50 4.08
CA GLY A 116 1.66 -22.02 2.73
C GLY A 116 1.99 -23.12 1.73
N ALA A 117 2.37 -24.32 2.20
CA ALA A 117 2.70 -25.46 1.36
C ALA A 117 1.55 -25.81 0.38
N GLU A 118 1.85 -25.83 -0.91
CA GLU A 118 0.85 -25.97 -1.99
C GLU A 118 0.03 -27.25 -1.85
N ASP A 119 0.68 -28.39 -1.58
CA ASP A 119 0.01 -29.68 -1.40
C ASP A 119 -1.00 -29.64 -0.25
N TRP A 120 -0.62 -29.03 0.87
CA TRP A 120 -1.49 -28.92 2.04
C TRP A 120 -2.66 -27.98 1.78
N LYS A 121 -2.37 -26.80 1.21
CA LYS A 121 -3.36 -25.79 0.85
C LYS A 121 -4.41 -26.36 -0.11
N ASN A 122 -4.00 -27.06 -1.16
CA ASN A 122 -4.91 -27.63 -2.15
C ASN A 122 -5.85 -28.68 -1.53
N ARG A 123 -5.32 -29.58 -0.70
CA ARG A 123 -6.14 -30.56 0.03
C ARG A 123 -7.16 -29.92 0.96
N CYS A 124 -6.78 -28.85 1.67
CA CYS A 124 -7.71 -28.10 2.51
C CYS A 124 -8.79 -27.41 1.69
N LEU A 125 -8.44 -26.78 0.57
CA LEU A 125 -9.40 -26.10 -0.33
C LEU A 125 -10.39 -27.10 -0.95
N GLU A 126 -9.93 -28.26 -1.39
CA GLU A 126 -10.79 -29.33 -1.89
C GLU A 126 -11.80 -29.77 -0.83
N HIS A 127 -11.34 -30.00 0.40
CA HIS A 127 -12.23 -30.38 1.51
C HIS A 127 -13.24 -29.27 1.83
N MET A 128 -12.84 -28.01 1.80
CA MET A 128 -13.74 -26.86 2.01
C MET A 128 -14.79 -26.76 0.90
N GLY A 129 -14.45 -27.05 -0.36
CA GLY A 129 -15.40 -27.02 -1.48
C GLY A 129 -16.50 -28.08 -1.38
N VAL A 130 -16.24 -29.20 -0.69
CA VAL A 130 -17.19 -30.29 -0.46
C VAL A 130 -17.99 -30.09 0.83
N SER A 131 -17.42 -29.38 1.80
CA SER A 131 -18.06 -29.13 3.09
C SER A 131 -19.26 -28.18 2.92
N HIS A 132 -20.45 -28.60 3.37
CA HIS A 132 -21.61 -27.72 3.45
C HIS A 132 -21.39 -26.64 4.51
N THR A 133 -20.77 -25.54 4.12
CA THR A 133 -20.76 -24.32 4.92
C THR A 133 -22.13 -23.68 4.81
N VAL A 134 -23.00 -23.93 5.79
CA VAL A 134 -24.25 -23.17 5.90
C VAL A 134 -23.85 -21.75 6.32
N CYS A 135 -23.86 -20.84 5.35
CA CYS A 135 -23.72 -19.42 5.61
C CYS A 135 -24.96 -18.97 6.39
N MET A 136 -24.85 -18.92 7.71
CA MET A 136 -25.88 -18.39 8.59
C MET A 136 -25.80 -16.86 8.56
N CYS A 137 -26.05 -16.26 7.40
CA CYS A 137 -26.36 -14.84 7.29
C CYS A 137 -27.79 -14.63 7.78
N CYS A 138 -27.93 -14.28 9.06
CA CYS A 138 -29.10 -13.59 9.58
C CYS A 138 -29.01 -12.09 9.28
#